data_AF-A0A8T3ZXH2-F1
#
_entry.id   AF-A0A8T3ZXH2-F1
#
_cell.length_a   1.000
_cell.length_b   1.000
_cell.length_c   1.000
_cell.angle_alpha   90.00
_cell.angle_beta   90.00
_cell.angle_gamma   90.00
#
_symmetry.space_group_name_H-M   'P 1'
#
loop_
_entity.id
_entity.type
_entity.pdbx_description
1 polymer ?
#
loop_
_entity_poly.entity_id
_entity_poly.type
_entity_poly.pdbx_seq_one_letter_code
_entity_poly.pdbx_strand_id
1 'polypeptide(L)'
;MLLGAGELGQEQIIEAQRLGIETVAVDRYENAPGQRLADRRYTINMRDGKLLREVVEKEAPDAIIPEIEAIDLDTLFELEKEGYYIVPSAKATHTAMQRKRLRELIAKEAGVLTSKYVYARTADSHEVRDGCERVGYPCVIKAIQSSSGLGSTEVRGPQDVEEAVAAARKEARGSG
;
A
#
# COMPACT_ATOMS: atom_id res chain seq x y z
N MET A 1 -1.40 5.44 17.19
CA MET A 1 -0.16 4.82 16.68
C MET A 1 -0.12 4.92 15.16
N LEU A 2 0.98 5.41 14.59
CA LEU A 2 1.20 5.48 13.14
C LEU A 2 2.11 4.34 12.70
N LEU A 3 1.71 3.62 11.65
CA LEU A 3 2.50 2.56 11.01
C LEU A 3 3.03 3.09 9.68
N GLY A 4 4.29 3.53 9.68
CA GLY A 4 4.86 4.44 8.70
C GLY A 4 4.86 5.86 9.27
N ALA A 5 6.05 6.41 9.47
CA ALA A 5 6.28 7.70 10.11
C ALA A 5 7.10 8.62 9.19
N GLY A 6 6.76 8.62 7.89
CA GLY A 6 7.28 9.56 6.90
C GLY A 6 6.78 10.99 7.12
N GLU A 7 6.89 11.82 6.10
CA GLU A 7 6.48 13.24 6.13
C GLU A 7 4.98 13.42 6.36
N LEU A 8 4.12 12.53 5.83
CA LEU A 8 2.68 12.59 6.08
C LEU A 8 2.34 12.26 7.53
N GLY A 9 2.95 11.19 8.06
CA GLY A 9 2.82 10.81 9.46
C GLY A 9 3.36 11.88 10.41
N GLN A 10 4.40 12.61 10.00
CA GLN A 10 4.93 13.76 10.77
C GLN A 10 3.87 14.85 10.96
N GLU A 11 3.16 15.25 9.91
CA GLU A 11 2.10 16.27 10.01
C GLU A 11 0.92 15.76 10.85
N GLN A 12 0.54 14.49 10.72
CA GLN A 12 -0.48 13.89 11.59
C GLN A 12 -0.10 13.92 13.07
N ILE A 13 1.17 13.64 13.39
CA ILE A 13 1.70 13.73 14.75
C ILE A 13 1.66 15.17 15.26
N ILE A 14 2.04 16.16 14.43
CA ILE A 14 1.96 17.58 14.78
C ILE A 14 0.52 17.97 15.14
N GLU A 15 -0.46 17.57 14.35
CA GLU A 15 -1.87 17.85 14.64
C GLU A 15 -2.37 17.10 15.89
N ALA A 16 -1.96 15.84 16.09
CA ALA A 16 -2.28 15.08 17.30
C ALA A 16 -1.72 15.76 18.56
N GLN A 17 -0.48 16.25 18.51
CA GLN A 17 0.15 16.98 19.61
C GLN A 17 -0.56 18.31 19.93
N ARG A 18 -1.03 19.03 18.90
CA ARG A 18 -1.85 20.24 19.11
C ARG A 18 -3.15 19.95 19.87
N LEU A 19 -3.64 18.72 19.81
CA LEU A 19 -4.81 18.24 20.54
C LEU A 19 -4.44 17.54 21.87
N GLY A 20 -3.16 17.45 22.22
CA GLY A 20 -2.69 16.76 23.43
C GLY A 20 -2.84 15.23 23.38
N ILE A 21 -2.87 14.64 22.19
CA ILE A 21 -2.97 13.19 21.99
C ILE A 21 -1.57 12.57 22.05
N GLU A 22 -1.40 11.49 22.81
CA GLU A 22 -0.14 10.72 22.85
C GLU A 22 0.08 9.99 21.51
N THR A 23 1.30 10.07 21.01
CA THR A 23 1.68 9.58 19.69
C THR A 23 2.77 8.52 19.77
N VAL A 24 2.53 7.41 19.06
CA VAL A 24 3.53 6.35 18.85
C VAL A 24 3.81 6.25 17.36
N ALA A 25 5.08 6.39 16.97
CA ALA A 25 5.53 6.30 15.59
C ALA A 25 6.32 5.00 15.34
N VAL A 26 5.83 4.16 14.43
CA VAL A 26 6.48 2.92 14.02
C VAL A 26 6.99 3.08 12.58
N ASP A 27 8.25 2.76 12.31
CA ASP A 27 8.80 2.74 10.96
C ASP A 27 9.82 1.61 10.79
N ARG A 28 10.29 1.37 9.56
CA ARG A 28 11.32 0.36 9.23
C ARG A 28 12.75 0.87 9.42
N TYR A 29 12.93 2.17 9.69
CA TYR A 29 14.24 2.78 9.89
C TYR A 29 14.22 3.82 11.00
N GLU A 30 15.35 3.96 11.68
CA GLU A 30 15.53 4.93 12.77
C GLU A 30 15.45 6.38 12.30
N ASN A 31 14.93 7.24 13.17
CA ASN A 31 14.81 8.68 12.97
C ASN A 31 14.03 9.08 11.71
N ALA A 32 13.01 8.29 11.36
CA ALA A 32 11.99 8.69 10.39
C ALA A 32 11.36 10.04 10.80
N PRO A 33 10.87 10.85 9.84
CA PRO A 33 10.38 12.21 10.11
C PRO A 33 9.41 12.30 11.31
N GLY A 34 8.38 11.46 11.36
CA GLY A 34 7.43 11.41 12.46
C GLY A 34 8.02 10.87 13.78
N GLN A 35 8.97 9.93 13.72
CA GLN A 35 9.64 9.40 14.93
C GLN A 35 10.44 10.47 15.71
N ARG A 36 10.80 11.59 15.07
CA ARG A 36 11.51 12.69 15.74
C ARG A 36 10.60 13.54 16.61
N LEU A 37 9.30 13.49 16.35
CA LEU A 37 8.29 14.29 17.04
C LEU A 37 7.46 13.46 18.01
N ALA A 38 7.25 12.16 17.71
CA ALA A 38 6.39 11.30 18.53
C ALA A 38 6.88 11.12 19.97
N ASP A 39 5.94 10.93 20.89
CA ASP A 39 6.23 10.66 22.30
C ASP A 39 7.00 9.34 22.48
N ARG A 40 6.65 8.34 21.64
CA ARG A 40 7.32 7.04 21.59
C ARG A 40 7.59 6.62 20.16
N ARG A 41 8.65 5.83 19.97
CA ARG A 41 9.08 5.38 18.64
C ARG A 41 9.58 3.95 18.64
N TYR A 42 9.31 3.26 17.54
CA TYR A 42 9.72 1.88 17.30
C TYR A 42 10.24 1.72 15.89
N THR A 43 11.37 1.01 15.75
CA THR A 43 11.94 0.65 14.46
C THR A 43 11.87 -0.85 14.28
N ILE A 44 10.93 -1.33 13.48
CA ILE A 44 10.69 -2.75 13.25
C ILE A 44 10.39 -3.02 11.76
N ASN A 45 10.54 -4.27 11.35
CA ASN A 45 9.95 -4.69 10.08
C ASN A 45 8.43 -4.84 10.27
N MET A 46 7.64 -3.85 9.84
CA MET A 46 6.17 -3.89 9.95
C MET A 46 5.51 -4.97 9.08
N ARG A 47 6.28 -5.67 8.23
CA ARG A 47 5.82 -6.88 7.51
C ARG A 47 5.96 -8.16 8.33
N ASP A 48 6.62 -8.08 9.49
CA ASP A 48 6.64 -9.16 10.47
C ASP A 48 5.46 -8.95 11.41
N GLY A 49 4.41 -9.76 11.21
CA GLY A 49 3.19 -9.68 12.01
C GLY A 49 3.42 -9.86 13.50
N LYS A 50 4.44 -10.64 13.91
CA LYS A 50 4.76 -10.83 15.33
C LYS A 50 5.32 -9.57 15.94
N LEU A 51 6.33 -8.96 15.31
CA LEU A 51 6.91 -7.70 15.78
C LEU A 51 5.87 -6.57 15.80
N LEU A 52 5.01 -6.52 14.78
CA LEU A 52 3.93 -5.55 14.71
C LEU A 52 2.97 -5.71 15.90
N ARG A 53 2.51 -6.95 16.14
CA ARG A 53 1.60 -7.27 17.25
C ARG A 53 2.22 -6.95 18.61
N GLU A 54 3.48 -7.32 18.84
CA GLU A 54 4.20 -7.03 20.09
C GLU A 54 4.20 -5.52 20.42
N VAL A 55 4.43 -4.66 19.43
CA VAL A 55 4.40 -3.20 19.62
C VAL A 55 2.99 -2.70 19.89
N VAL A 56 1.99 -3.20 19.15
CA VAL A 56 0.58 -2.83 19.35
C VAL A 56 0.09 -3.20 20.74
N GLU A 57 0.33 -4.43 21.19
CA GLU A 57 -0.12 -4.90 22.51
C GLU A 57 0.61 -4.18 23.66
N LYS A 58 1.89 -3.83 23.46
CA LYS A 58 2.67 -3.07 24.44
C LYS A 58 2.14 -1.65 24.64
N GLU A 59 1.78 -0.98 23.57
CA GLU A 59 1.35 0.43 23.60
C GLU A 59 -0.16 0.59 23.73
N ALA A 60 -0.94 -0.46 23.46
CA ALA A 60 -2.40 -0.51 23.55
C ALA A 60 -3.10 0.75 22.96
N PRO A 61 -2.82 1.12 21.69
CA PRO A 61 -3.28 2.39 21.14
C PRO A 61 -4.79 2.42 20.89
N ASP A 62 -5.43 3.57 21.11
CA ASP A 62 -6.84 3.80 20.79
C ASP A 62 -7.13 3.77 19.28
N ALA A 63 -6.13 4.08 18.45
CA ALA A 63 -6.22 4.04 17.00
C ALA A 63 -4.88 3.65 16.37
N ILE A 64 -4.94 2.81 15.34
CA ILE A 64 -3.81 2.37 14.53
C ILE A 64 -4.00 2.93 13.12
N ILE A 65 -3.03 3.72 12.65
CA ILE A 65 -3.11 4.47 11.39
C ILE A 65 -2.01 3.96 10.45
N PRO A 66 -2.35 3.08 9.48
CA PRO A 66 -1.43 2.64 8.44
C PRO A 66 -1.19 3.74 7.39
N GLU A 67 0.04 4.22 7.29
CA GLU A 67 0.44 5.27 6.33
C GLU A 67 1.05 4.71 5.03
N ILE A 68 1.45 3.44 5.02
CA ILE A 68 2.13 2.82 3.89
C ILE A 68 1.54 1.44 3.55
N GLU A 69 1.81 0.95 2.34
CA GLU A 69 1.29 -0.36 1.89
C GLU A 69 2.08 -1.57 2.41
N ALA A 70 3.26 -1.35 2.99
CA ALA A 70 4.20 -2.42 3.36
C ALA A 70 4.06 -2.86 4.82
N ILE A 71 2.85 -3.29 5.20
CA ILE A 71 2.48 -3.72 6.57
C ILE A 71 1.85 -5.12 6.49
N ASP A 72 2.02 -5.93 7.54
CA ASP A 72 1.36 -7.24 7.64
C ASP A 72 -0.16 -7.10 7.79
N LEU A 73 -0.88 -7.39 6.71
CA LEU A 73 -2.33 -7.20 6.63
C LEU A 73 -3.11 -8.21 7.48
N ASP A 74 -2.61 -9.44 7.61
CA ASP A 74 -3.29 -10.49 8.38
C ASP A 74 -3.33 -10.10 9.86
N THR A 75 -2.20 -9.60 10.40
CA THR A 75 -2.15 -9.04 11.75
C THR A 75 -3.10 -7.86 11.93
N LEU A 76 -3.22 -6.95 10.96
CA LEU A 76 -4.20 -5.85 11.06
C LEU A 76 -5.64 -6.38 11.15
N PHE A 77 -5.99 -7.43 10.39
CA PHE A 77 -7.33 -8.03 10.48
C PHE A 77 -7.58 -8.73 11.81
N GLU A 78 -6.57 -9.40 12.37
CA GLU A 78 -6.69 -10.03 13.69
C GLU A 78 -6.88 -8.99 14.79
N LEU A 79 -6.04 -7.94 14.80
CA LEU A 79 -6.16 -6.83 15.74
C LEU A 79 -7.52 -6.14 15.65
N GLU A 80 -8.05 -5.91 14.44
CA GLU A 80 -9.38 -5.33 14.25
C GLU A 80 -10.48 -6.21 14.85
N LYS A 81 -10.39 -7.53 14.69
CA LYS A 81 -11.34 -8.49 15.30
C LYS A 81 -11.25 -8.52 16.82
N GLU A 82 -10.06 -8.27 17.36
CA GLU A 82 -9.78 -8.22 18.80
C GLU A 82 -10.23 -6.90 19.44
N GLY A 83 -10.66 -5.91 18.64
CA GLY A 83 -11.24 -4.66 19.12
C GLY A 83 -10.32 -3.45 18.97
N TYR A 84 -9.12 -3.59 18.42
CA TYR A 84 -8.29 -2.45 18.05
C TYR A 84 -8.92 -1.68 16.88
N TYR A 85 -8.90 -0.36 16.96
CA TYR A 85 -9.43 0.46 15.88
C TYR A 85 -8.36 0.70 14.79
N ILE A 86 -8.55 0.07 13.63
CA ILE A 86 -7.73 0.32 12.45
C ILE A 86 -8.35 1.43 11.61
N VAL A 87 -7.57 2.46 11.28
CA VAL A 87 -8.06 3.60 10.49
C VAL A 87 -7.81 3.35 8.99
N PRO A 88 -8.82 3.52 8.11
CA PRO A 88 -10.25 3.57 8.42
C PRO A 88 -10.87 2.18 8.66
N SER A 89 -10.21 1.11 8.20
CA SER A 89 -10.44 -0.30 8.57
C SER A 89 -9.36 -1.19 7.97
N ALA A 90 -9.13 -2.38 8.53
CA ALA A 90 -8.21 -3.37 7.95
C ALA A 90 -8.65 -3.77 6.52
N LYS A 91 -9.96 -3.89 6.29
CA LYS A 91 -10.53 -4.17 4.96
C LYS A 91 -10.20 -3.09 3.94
N ALA A 92 -10.34 -1.82 4.31
CA ALA A 92 -10.03 -0.70 3.42
C ALA A 92 -8.55 -0.71 3.03
N THR A 93 -7.68 -0.85 4.02
CA THR A 93 -6.24 -0.96 3.85
C THR A 93 -5.88 -2.12 2.91
N HIS A 94 -6.37 -3.33 3.19
CA HIS A 94 -6.16 -4.51 2.35
C HIS A 94 -6.66 -4.38 0.90
N THR A 95 -7.74 -3.61 0.70
CA THR A 95 -8.32 -3.37 -0.62
C THR A 95 -7.51 -2.35 -1.42
N ALA A 96 -7.14 -1.23 -0.79
CA ALA A 96 -6.41 -0.14 -1.44
C ALA A 96 -4.98 -0.55 -1.82
N MET A 97 -4.34 -1.42 -1.02
CA MET A 97 -2.96 -1.89 -1.25
C MET A 97 -2.79 -2.84 -2.46
N GLN A 98 -3.89 -3.27 -3.12
CA GLN A 98 -3.81 -4.11 -4.32
C GLN A 98 -4.67 -3.55 -5.45
N ARG A 99 -4.03 -3.18 -6.57
CA ARG A 99 -4.70 -2.49 -7.69
C ARG A 99 -5.90 -3.25 -8.24
N LYS A 100 -5.81 -4.59 -8.32
CA LYS A 100 -6.91 -5.43 -8.79
C LYS A 100 -8.13 -5.32 -7.88
N ARG A 101 -7.98 -5.57 -6.57
CA ARG A 101 -9.09 -5.44 -5.61
C ARG A 101 -9.71 -4.05 -5.65
N LEU A 102 -8.90 -3.00 -5.58
CA LEU A 102 -9.41 -1.63 -5.61
C LEU A 102 -10.14 -1.33 -6.93
N ARG A 103 -9.58 -1.75 -8.07
CA ARG A 103 -10.22 -1.55 -9.38
C ARG A 103 -11.54 -2.27 -9.50
N GLU A 104 -11.61 -3.53 -9.07
CA GLU A 104 -12.84 -4.32 -9.12
C GLU A 104 -13.91 -3.72 -8.19
N LEU A 105 -13.54 -3.29 -6.97
CA LEU A 105 -14.43 -2.58 -6.06
C LEU A 105 -14.99 -1.31 -6.73
N ILE A 106 -14.13 -0.46 -7.27
CA ILE A 106 -14.56 0.83 -7.85
C ILE A 106 -15.41 0.63 -9.12
N ALA A 107 -14.96 -0.21 -10.04
CA ALA A 107 -15.58 -0.34 -11.36
C ALA A 107 -16.83 -1.22 -11.35
N LYS A 108 -16.84 -2.29 -10.54
CA LYS A 108 -17.93 -3.29 -10.55
C LYS A 108 -18.91 -3.11 -9.40
N GLU A 109 -18.41 -2.91 -8.18
CA GLU A 109 -19.27 -2.81 -7.00
C GLU A 109 -19.81 -1.39 -6.82
N ALA A 110 -18.95 -0.37 -6.90
CA ALA A 110 -19.34 1.03 -6.77
C ALA A 110 -19.88 1.64 -8.08
N GLY A 111 -19.67 0.99 -9.22
CA GLY A 111 -20.17 1.44 -10.53
C GLY A 111 -19.58 2.78 -11.00
N VAL A 112 -18.41 3.17 -10.49
CA VAL A 112 -17.76 4.42 -10.88
C VAL A 112 -17.04 4.23 -12.21
N LEU A 113 -17.17 5.21 -13.11
CA LEU A 113 -16.49 5.18 -14.40
C LEU A 113 -14.96 5.20 -14.20
N THR A 114 -14.27 4.18 -14.70
CA THR A 114 -12.80 4.09 -14.69
C THR A 114 -12.22 4.04 -16.10
N SER A 115 -10.90 4.19 -16.22
CA SER A 115 -10.21 3.86 -17.47
C SER A 115 -10.44 2.40 -17.88
N LYS A 116 -10.43 2.12 -19.18
CA LYS A 116 -10.40 0.75 -19.70
C LYS A 116 -9.20 0.00 -19.15
N TYR A 117 -9.38 -1.27 -18.82
CA TYR A 117 -8.32 -2.09 -18.24
C TYR A 117 -8.50 -3.56 -18.56
N VAL A 118 -7.39 -4.28 -18.50
CA VAL A 118 -7.32 -5.74 -18.52
C VAL A 118 -6.21 -6.17 -17.56
N TYR A 119 -6.26 -7.43 -17.12
CA TYR A 119 -5.17 -8.03 -16.35
C TYR A 119 -4.49 -9.08 -17.21
N ALA A 120 -3.16 -9.07 -17.24
CA ALA A 120 -2.38 -10.23 -17.65
C ALA A 120 -2.20 -11.14 -16.43
N ARG A 121 -2.36 -12.46 -16.62
CA ARG A 121 -2.19 -13.46 -15.56
C ARG A 121 -0.74 -13.86 -15.37
N THR A 122 0.05 -13.73 -16.42
CA THR A 122 1.48 -13.92 -16.43
C THR A 122 2.14 -12.65 -16.92
N ALA A 123 3.43 -12.51 -16.61
CA ALA A 123 4.25 -11.48 -17.21
C ALA A 123 4.94 -11.98 -18.50
N ASP A 124 4.27 -12.87 -19.23
CA ASP A 124 4.61 -13.21 -20.60
C ASP A 124 4.29 -12.02 -21.52
N SER A 125 5.27 -11.60 -22.32
CA SER A 125 5.14 -10.41 -23.15
C SER A 125 4.06 -10.55 -24.24
N HIS A 126 3.72 -11.77 -24.67
CA HIS A 126 2.62 -11.97 -25.63
C HIS A 126 1.27 -11.75 -24.96
N GLU A 127 1.03 -12.35 -23.77
CA GLU A 127 -0.22 -12.10 -23.03
C GLU A 127 -0.41 -10.61 -22.71
N VAL A 128 0.68 -9.93 -22.34
CA VAL A 128 0.63 -8.50 -22.03
C VAL A 128 0.39 -7.66 -23.29
N ARG A 129 0.98 -8.03 -24.44
CA ARG A 129 0.73 -7.38 -25.73
C ARG A 129 -0.73 -7.52 -26.14
N ASP A 130 -1.31 -8.71 -26.08
CA ASP A 130 -2.73 -8.95 -26.37
C ASP A 130 -3.63 -8.07 -25.47
N GLY A 131 -3.24 -7.92 -24.21
CA GLY A 131 -3.92 -7.01 -23.29
C GLY A 131 -3.83 -5.54 -23.72
N CYS A 132 -2.66 -5.09 -24.16
CA CYS A 132 -2.45 -3.73 -24.66
C CYS A 132 -3.28 -3.47 -25.92
N GLU A 133 -3.34 -4.41 -26.86
CA GLU A 133 -4.15 -4.29 -28.08
C GLU A 133 -5.65 -4.16 -27.77
N ARG A 134 -6.14 -4.91 -26.78
CA ARG A 134 -7.54 -4.83 -26.33
C ARG A 134 -7.89 -3.50 -25.65
N VAL A 135 -6.94 -2.90 -24.93
CA VAL A 135 -7.11 -1.59 -24.30
C VAL A 135 -6.98 -0.46 -25.32
N GLY A 136 -6.06 -0.62 -26.28
CA GLY A 136 -5.67 0.35 -27.30
C GLY A 136 -4.44 1.17 -26.87
N TYR A 137 -3.58 1.52 -27.84
CA TYR A 137 -2.41 2.37 -27.64
C TYR A 137 -2.75 3.88 -27.78
N PRO A 138 -2.06 4.77 -27.05
CA PRO A 138 -1.13 4.47 -25.97
C PRO A 138 -1.84 3.94 -24.72
N CYS A 139 -1.19 3.05 -23.98
CA CYS A 139 -1.69 2.50 -22.71
C CYS A 139 -0.61 2.51 -21.62
N VAL A 140 -0.97 2.11 -20.40
CA VAL A 140 -0.02 2.05 -19.27
C VAL A 140 -0.01 0.64 -18.70
N ILE A 141 1.17 0.03 -18.62
CA ILE A 141 1.41 -1.23 -17.91
C ILE A 141 1.81 -0.89 -16.48
N LYS A 142 1.22 -1.58 -15.49
CA LYS A 142 1.55 -1.44 -14.07
C LYS A 142 1.58 -2.79 -13.38
N ALA A 143 2.54 -3.00 -12.49
CA ALA A 143 2.49 -4.11 -11.55
C ALA A 143 1.26 -4.00 -10.64
N ILE A 144 0.64 -5.14 -10.29
CA ILE A 144 -0.57 -5.19 -9.44
C ILE A 144 -0.30 -4.63 -8.04
N GLN A 145 0.91 -4.85 -7.53
CA GLN A 145 1.37 -4.33 -6.24
C GLN A 145 2.68 -3.57 -6.45
N SER A 146 2.58 -2.25 -6.54
CA SER A 146 3.72 -1.32 -6.52
C SER A 146 3.25 0.02 -5.95
N SER A 147 4.17 0.83 -5.41
CA SER A 147 3.87 2.17 -4.91
C SER A 147 4.63 3.25 -5.69
N SER A 148 4.24 4.51 -5.51
CA SER A 148 5.00 5.68 -5.98
C SER A 148 5.26 5.73 -7.50
N GLY A 149 4.40 5.08 -8.30
CA GLY A 149 4.55 5.01 -9.75
C GLY A 149 5.64 4.04 -10.25
N LEU A 150 6.43 3.43 -9.36
CA LEU A 150 7.45 2.45 -9.73
C LEU A 150 6.80 1.26 -10.44
N GLY A 151 7.44 0.81 -11.53
CA GLY A 151 6.92 -0.27 -12.38
C GLY A 151 5.67 0.12 -13.18
N SER A 152 5.40 1.41 -13.37
CA SER A 152 4.40 1.93 -14.29
C SER A 152 5.07 2.49 -15.54
N THR A 153 4.73 1.98 -16.71
CA THR A 153 5.36 2.38 -17.98
C THR A 153 4.29 2.73 -19.01
N GLU A 154 4.42 3.90 -19.65
CA GLU A 154 3.63 4.25 -20.84
C GLU A 154 4.12 3.43 -22.03
N VAL A 155 3.19 2.81 -22.75
CA VAL A 155 3.45 1.97 -23.91
C VAL A 155 2.73 2.61 -25.09
N ARG A 156 3.49 3.09 -26.07
CA ARG A 156 2.99 3.79 -27.26
C ARG A 156 2.75 2.83 -28.42
N GLY A 157 3.41 1.68 -28.40
CA GLY A 157 3.15 0.59 -29.36
C GLY A 157 3.69 -0.76 -28.90
N PRO A 158 3.52 -1.82 -29.72
CA PRO A 158 3.91 -3.18 -29.39
C PRO A 158 5.41 -3.39 -29.05
N GLN A 159 6.27 -2.50 -29.56
CA GLN A 159 7.71 -2.53 -29.34
C GLN A 159 8.11 -2.14 -27.90
N ASP A 160 7.29 -1.37 -27.18
CA ASP A 160 7.62 -0.93 -25.81
C ASP A 160 7.20 -1.97 -24.75
N VAL A 161 6.45 -3.00 -25.14
CA VAL A 161 5.82 -3.96 -24.21
C VAL A 161 6.86 -4.75 -23.41
N GLU A 162 7.93 -5.23 -24.05
CA GLU A 162 8.90 -6.10 -23.40
C GLU A 162 9.66 -5.38 -22.29
N GLU A 163 10.12 -4.16 -22.56
CA GLU A 163 10.76 -3.30 -21.57
C GLU A 163 9.79 -2.93 -20.44
N ALA A 164 8.56 -2.58 -20.78
CA ALA A 164 7.53 -2.24 -19.79
C ALA A 164 7.19 -3.43 -18.85
N VAL A 165 7.15 -4.65 -19.38
CA VAL A 165 6.96 -5.88 -18.59
C VAL A 165 8.15 -6.12 -17.66
N ALA A 166 9.37 -5.94 -18.15
CA ALA A 166 10.58 -6.08 -17.32
C ALA A 166 10.59 -5.04 -16.18
N ALA A 167 10.24 -3.79 -16.47
CA ALA A 167 10.13 -2.72 -15.48
C ALA A 167 9.05 -3.03 -14.42
N ALA A 168 7.87 -3.49 -14.84
CA ALA A 168 6.80 -3.87 -13.92
C ALA A 168 7.21 -5.05 -13.03
N ARG A 169 7.86 -6.08 -13.58
CA ARG A 169 8.36 -7.24 -12.81
C ARG A 169 9.38 -6.85 -11.76
N LYS A 170 10.33 -5.97 -12.11
CA LYS A 170 11.39 -5.54 -11.20
C LYS A 170 10.85 -4.85 -9.95
N GLU A 171 9.79 -4.07 -10.11
CA GLU A 171 9.22 -3.24 -9.04
C GLU A 171 7.99 -3.87 -8.37
N ALA A 172 7.60 -5.09 -8.77
CA ALA A 172 6.50 -5.82 -8.18
C ALA A 172 6.82 -6.22 -6.73
N ARG A 173 5.89 -5.93 -5.81
CA ARG A 173 5.97 -6.35 -4.41
C ARG A 173 5.12 -7.59 -4.21
N GLY A 174 5.77 -8.70 -3.83
CA GLY A 174 5.11 -9.99 -3.63
C GLY A 174 5.22 -10.90 -4.85
N SER A 175 4.95 -12.19 -4.66
CA SER A 175 4.92 -13.20 -5.71
C SER A 175 3.50 -13.35 -6.23
N GLY A 176 3.17 -12.72 -7.35
CA GLY A 176 1.86 -12.82 -7.98
C GLY A 176 1.81 -12.14 -9.33
#